data_AF-A0A6B7KKT3-F1
#
_entry.id   AF-A0A6B7KKT3-F1
#
_cell.length_a   1.000
_cell.length_b   1.000
_cell.length_c   1.000
_cell.angle_alpha   90.00
_cell.angle_beta   90.00
_cell.angle_gamma   90.00
#
_symmetry.space_group_name_H-M   'P 1'
#
loop_
_entity.id
_entity.type
_entity.pdbx_description
1 polymer ?
#
loop_
_entity_poly.entity_id
_entity_poly.type
_entity_poly.pdbx_seq_one_letter_code
_entity_poly.pdbx_strand_id
1 'polypeptide(L)' 'MSAVPFLHDDKYKTILKNEFNLLTIENDMKFSRIHPQRNTYDFSLPDLMVNFALENDMKV' A
#
# COMPACT_ATOMS: atom_id res chain seq x y z
N MET A 1 -5.81 -11.66 4.79
CA MET A 1 -5.44 -11.59 3.36
C MET A 1 -5.73 -10.19 2.87
N SER A 2 -4.69 -9.36 2.80
CA SER A 2 -4.65 -7.97 2.31
C SER A 2 -3.18 -7.72 1.95
N ALA A 3 -2.90 -7.11 0.80
CA ALA A 3 -1.56 -6.83 0.23
C ALA A 3 -0.64 -7.97 -0.26
N VAL A 4 -1.12 -9.21 -0.42
CA VAL A 4 -0.24 -10.35 -0.80
C VAL A 4 0.56 -10.11 -2.10
N PRO A 5 -0.02 -9.56 -3.19
CA PRO A 5 0.74 -9.36 -4.43
C PRO A 5 1.77 -8.23 -4.32
N PHE A 6 1.44 -7.12 -3.67
CA PHE A 6 2.34 -5.97 -3.59
C PHE A 6 3.70 -6.31 -2.95
N LEU A 7 3.71 -7.17 -1.93
CA LEU A 7 4.92 -7.54 -1.20
C LEU A 7 5.80 -8.58 -1.92
N HIS A 8 5.21 -9.44 -2.76
CA HIS A 8 5.89 -10.65 -3.24
C HIS A 8 5.83 -10.87 -4.76
N ASP A 9 5.09 -10.04 -5.49
CA ASP A 9 4.95 -10.15 -6.94
C ASP A 9 5.58 -8.94 -7.64
N ASP A 10 6.79 -9.16 -8.18
CA ASP A 10 7.53 -8.14 -8.93
C ASP A 10 6.87 -7.80 -10.27
N LYS A 11 6.15 -8.75 -10.88
CA LYS A 11 5.38 -8.49 -12.10
C LYS A 11 4.22 -7.57 -11.79
N TYR A 12 3.53 -7.79 -10.67
CA TYR A 12 2.47 -6.89 -10.18
C TYR A 12 3.00 -5.47 -9.98
N LYS A 13 4.10 -5.28 -9.24
CA LYS A 13 4.70 -3.95 -9.04
C LYS A 13 5.15 -3.30 -10.35
N THR A 14 5.66 -4.09 -11.30
CA THR A 14 6.08 -3.59 -12.62
C THR A 14 4.91 -3.06 -13.43
N ILE A 15 3.80 -3.80 -13.49
CA ILE A 15 2.58 -3.34 -14.16
C ILE A 15 2.03 -2.11 -13.44
N LEU A 16 1.98 -2.13 -12.11
CA LEU A 16 1.45 -1.03 -11.31
C LEU A 16 2.18 0.29 -11.58
N LYS A 17 3.51 0.31 -11.55
CA LYS A 17 4.30 1.53 -11.79
C LYS A 17 4.33 2.00 -13.24
N ASN A 18 4.15 1.09 -14.20
CA ASN A 18 4.23 1.42 -15.62
C ASN A 18 2.89 1.92 -16.18
N GLU A 19 1.78 1.42 -15.66
CA GLU A 19 0.45 1.62 -16.27
C GLU A 19 -0.45 2.60 -15.48
N PHE A 20 -0.07 3.00 -14.27
CA PHE A 20 -0.88 3.85 -13.39
C PHE A 20 -0.07 4.98 -12.75
N ASN A 21 -0.75 6.08 -12.41
CA ASN A 21 -0.17 7.23 -11.72
C ASN A 21 -0.98 7.67 -10.48
N LEU A 22 -1.96 6.86 -10.07
CA LEU A 22 -2.77 7.05 -8.87
C LEU A 22 -2.97 5.70 -8.19
N LEU A 23 -2.66 5.63 -6.90
CA LEU A 23 -2.77 4.43 -6.07
C LEU A 23 -3.87 4.62 -5.02
N THR A 24 -4.76 3.64 -4.88
CA THR A 24 -5.69 3.55 -3.74
C THR A 24 -5.35 2.32 -2.93
N ILE A 25 -5.07 2.49 -1.64
CA ILE A 25 -4.74 1.38 -0.74
C ILE A 25 -6.05 0.67 -0.33
N GLU A 26 -6.34 -0.47 -0.97
CA GLU A 26 -7.64 -1.15 -0.93
C GLU A 26 -8.14 -1.45 0.49
N ASN A 27 -7.24 -1.91 1.37
CA ASN A 27 -7.61 -2.45 2.67
C ASN A 27 -6.71 -1.96 3.80
N ASP A 28 -5.41 -1.77 3.55
CA ASP A 28 -4.44 -1.53 4.63
C ASP A 28 -4.52 -0.13 5.25
N MET A 29 -5.35 0.76 4.68
CA MET A 29 -5.76 2.04 5.30
C MET A 29 -7.12 1.98 6.03
N LYS A 30 -7.82 0.83 6.03
CA LYS A 30 -9.11 0.68 6.74
C LYS A 30 -8.91 0.66 8.25
N PHE A 31 -9.93 1.10 8.99
CA PHE A 31 -9.87 1.33 10.44
C PHE A 31 -9.22 0.20 11.25
N SER A 32 -9.63 -1.05 11.05
CA SER A 32 -9.09 -2.18 11.81
C SER A 32 -7.67 -2.58 11.43
N ARG A 33 -7.17 -2.12 10.27
CA ARG A 33 -5.78 -2.31 9.84
C ARG A 33 -4.86 -1.30 10.49
N ILE A 34 -5.23 -0.01 10.44
CA ILE A 34 -4.42 1.08 11.00
C ILE A 34 -4.55 1.21 12.51
N HIS A 35 -5.67 0.77 13.10
CA HIS A 35 -5.97 0.88 14.52
C HIS A 35 -6.54 -0.45 15.06
N PRO A 36 -5.70 -1.50 15.17
CA PRO A 36 -6.18 -2.84 15.55
C PRO A 36 -6.60 -2.96 17.03
N GLN A 37 -6.01 -2.14 17.91
CA GLN A 37 -6.27 -2.16 19.36
C GLN A 37 -6.23 -0.74 19.92
N ARG A 38 -6.89 -0.51 21.06
CA ARG A 38 -6.88 0.80 21.74
C ARG A 38 -5.45 1.30 21.93
N ASN A 39 -5.19 2.54 21.51
CA ASN A 39 -3.87 3.20 21.57
C ASN A 39 -2.74 2.53 20.77
N THR A 40 -3.04 1.57 19.88
CA THR A 40 -2.06 0.91 19.02
C THR A 40 -2.35 1.24 17.57
N TYR A 41 -1.41 1.89 16.89
CA TYR A 41 -1.51 2.17 15.46
C TYR A 41 -0.45 1.39 14.69
N ASP A 42 -0.82 0.86 13.53
CA ASP A 42 0.08 0.16 12.63
C ASP A 42 -0.03 0.75 11.22
N PHE A 43 0.97 1.54 10.85
CA PHE A 43 1.09 2.11 9.51
C PHE A 43 2.20 1.45 8.69
N SER A 44 2.81 0.36 9.18
CA SER A 44 3.99 -0.25 8.55
C SER A 44 3.77 -0.62 7.08
N LEU A 45 2.66 -1.29 6.78
CA LEU A 45 2.30 -1.71 5.43
C LEU A 45 1.81 -0.56 4.53
N PRO A 46 0.87 0.31 4.95
CA PRO A 46 0.48 1.44 4.11
C PRO A 46 1.64 2.42 3.85
N ASP A 47 2.56 2.63 4.79
CA ASP A 47 3.74 3.48 4.57
C ASP A 47 4.65 2.92 3.46
N LEU A 48 4.81 1.59 3.38
CA LEU A 48 5.53 0.95 2.27
C LEU A 48 4.85 1.21 0.92
N MET A 49 3.52 1.20 0.87
CA MET A 49 2.76 1.49 -0.35
C MET A 49 2.82 2.96 -0.73
N VAL A 50 2.75 3.87 0.24
CA VAL A 50 2.91 5.32 0.03
C VAL A 50 4.32 5.63 -0.48
N ASN A 51 5.35 5.03 0.10
CA ASN A 51 6.74 5.22 -0.37
C ASN A 51 6.91 4.72 -1.80
N PHE A 52 6.36 3.55 -2.15
CA PHE A 52 6.35 3.08 -3.53
C PHE A 52 5.65 4.07 -4.48
N ALA A 53 4.50 4.63 -4.08
CA ALA A 53 3.80 5.62 -4.89
C ALA A 53 4.67 6.88 -5.11
N LEU A 54 5.28 7.40 -4.05
CA LEU A 54 6.16 8.57 -4.12
C LEU A 54 7.39 8.34 -4.99
N GLU A 55 8.03 7.16 -4.89
CA GLU A 55 9.20 6.79 -5.70
C GLU A 55 8.89 6.66 -7.20
N ASN A 56 7.62 6.46 -7.56
CA ASN A 56 7.16 6.26 -8.94
C ASN A 56 6.28 7.42 -9.44
N ASP A 57 6.38 8.60 -8.81
CA ASP A 57 5.62 9.81 -9.17
C ASP A 57 4.08 9.59 -9.22
N MET A 58 3.58 8.69 -8.39
CA MET A 58 2.16 8.38 -8.27
C MET A 58 1.51 9.23 -7.17
N LYS A 59 0.25 9.64 -7.39
CA LYS A 59 -0.61 10.18 -6.34
C LYS A 59 -1.17 9.03 -5.48
N VAL A 60 -1.50 9.32 -4.23
CA VAL A 60 -2.13 8.39 -3.29
C VAL A 60 -3.09 9.14 -2.36
#